data_AF-A0A418KJW6-F1
#
_entry.id   AF-A0A418KJW6-F1
#
_cell.length_a   1.000
_cell.length_b   1.000
_cell.length_c   1.000
_cell.angle_alpha   90.00
_cell.angle_beta   90.00
_cell.angle_gamma   90.00
#
_symmetry.space_group_name_H-M   'P 1'
#
loop_
_entity.id
_entity.type
_entity.pdbx_description
1 polymer ?
#
loop_
_entity_poly.entity_id
_entity_poly.type
_entity_poly.pdbx_seq_one_letter_code
_entity_poly.pdbx_strand_id
1 'polypeptide(L)' 'MPHAEVRVDLAAIRDNVAELAVRAAPAQVMAVVKGDAYGHGLVPAARAARAGGAAWLGTATL' A
#
# COMPACT_ATOMS: atom_id res chain seq x y z
N MET A 1 -27.01 -9.59 -12.83
CA MET A 1 -25.96 -9.58 -13.86
C MET A 1 -24.63 -9.50 -13.15
N PRO A 2 -23.59 -10.26 -13.51
CA PRO A 2 -22.29 -10.04 -12.90
C PRO A 2 -21.79 -8.67 -13.39
N HIS A 3 -21.58 -7.75 -12.45
CA HIS A 3 -20.86 -6.51 -12.72
C HIS A 3 -19.37 -6.83 -12.85
N ALA A 4 -18.63 -6.07 -13.65
CA ALA A 4 -17.17 -6.20 -13.70
C ALA A 4 -16.58 -5.83 -12.33
N GLU A 5 -15.67 -6.65 -11.81
CA GLU A 5 -15.01 -6.41 -10.52
C GLU A 5 -13.49 -6.50 -10.63
N VAL A 6 -12.82 -5.85 -9.67
CA VAL A 6 -11.38 -5.96 -9.44
C VAL A 6 -11.18 -6.49 -8.02
N ARG A 7 -10.34 -7.52 -7.89
CA ARG A 7 -9.97 -8.10 -6.58
C ARG A 7 -8.55 -7.71 -6.24
N VAL A 8 -8.39 -7.00 -5.13
CA VAL A 8 -7.09 -6.56 -4.63
C VAL A 8 -6.66 -7.47 -3.49
N ASP A 9 -5.48 -8.07 -3.62
CA ASP A 9 -4.88 -8.85 -2.54
C ASP A 9 -4.11 -7.93 -1.58
N LEU A 10 -4.68 -7.72 -0.39
CA LEU A 10 -4.07 -6.88 0.65
C LEU A 10 -2.89 -7.58 1.35
N ALA A 11 -2.84 -8.91 1.36
CA ALA A 11 -1.70 -9.63 1.90
C ALA A 11 -0.47 -9.43 1.02
N ALA A 12 -0.66 -9.43 -0.30
CA ALA A 12 0.42 -9.11 -1.24
C ALA A 12 1.00 -7.70 -1.01
N ILE A 13 0.15 -6.69 -0.77
CA ILE A 13 0.62 -5.34 -0.45
C ILE A 13 1.43 -5.33 0.85
N ARG A 14 0.95 -5.98 1.91
CA ARG A 14 1.67 -6.08 3.19
C ARG A 14 3.03 -6.74 3.00
N ASP A 15 3.07 -7.90 2.35
CA ASP A 15 4.28 -8.72 2.24
C ASP A 15 5.33 -8.05 1.35
N ASN A 16 4.90 -7.39 0.26
CA ASN A 16 5.78 -6.56 -0.56
C ASN A 16 6.40 -5.41 0.24
N VAL A 17 5.61 -4.73 1.07
CA VAL A 17 6.12 -3.63 1.90
C VAL A 17 7.06 -4.14 2.99
N ALA A 18 6.79 -5.32 3.58
CA ALA A 18 7.68 -5.94 4.55
C ALA A 18 9.05 -6.24 3.94
N GLU A 19 9.08 -6.80 2.73
CA GLU A 19 10.33 -7.04 2.00
C GLU A 19 11.08 -5.73 1.70
N LEU A 20 10.36 -4.69 1.27
CA LEU A 20 10.95 -3.37 1.04
C LEU A 20 11.51 -2.76 2.33
N ALA A 21 10.83 -2.92 3.46
CA ALA A 21 11.29 -2.43 4.75
C ALA A 21 12.60 -3.10 5.19
N VAL A 22 12.74 -4.42 4.97
CA VAL A 22 13.99 -5.15 5.23
C VAL A 22 15.12 -4.61 4.34
N ARG A 23 14.86 -4.43 3.05
CA ARG A 23 15.87 -3.96 2.07
C ARG A 23 16.27 -2.51 2.26
N ALA A 24 15.34 -1.66 2.69
CA ALA A 24 15.57 -0.23 2.86
C ALA A 24 16.32 0.10 4.16
N ALA A 25 16.38 -0.83 5.13
CA ALA A 25 17.00 -0.57 6.42
C ALA A 25 18.45 -0.06 6.28
N PRO A 26 18.85 0.99 7.02
CA PRO A 26 18.11 1.64 8.12
C PRO A 26 17.13 2.74 7.69
N ALA A 27 16.98 3.00 6.39
CA ALA A 27 16.04 4.00 5.89
C ALA A 27 14.58 3.57 6.12
N GLN A 28 13.70 4.56 6.24
CA GLN A 28 12.27 4.34 6.43
C GLN A 28 11.54 4.28 5.08
N VAL A 29 10.55 3.39 4.99
CA VAL A 29 9.68 3.26 3.80
C VAL A 29 8.52 4.24 3.85
N MET A 30 8.31 4.98 2.77
CA MET A 30 7.09 5.76 2.49
C MET A 30 6.26 5.04 1.43
N ALA A 31 5.07 4.57 1.80
CA ALA A 31 4.13 4.01 0.82
C ALA A 31 3.35 5.15 0.15
N VAL A 32 3.55 5.31 -1.16
CA VAL A 32 2.83 6.31 -1.95
C VAL A 32 1.47 5.75 -2.35
N VAL A 33 0.39 6.38 -1.90
CA VAL A 33 -1.00 5.93 -2.07
C VAL A 33 -1.85 6.93 -2.85
N LYS A 34 -1.23 7.79 -3.67
CA LYS A 34 -1.93 8.72 -4.57
C LYS A 34 -2.88 8.00 -5.53
N GLY A 35 -3.90 8.72 -6.01
CA GLY A 35 -4.86 8.19 -6.99
C GLY A 35 -5.61 6.96 -6.47
N ASP A 36 -6.16 7.05 -5.25
CA ASP A 36 -6.85 5.95 -4.57
C ASP A 36 -5.98 4.68 -4.42
N ALA A 37 -4.72 4.86 -3.98
CA ALA A 37 -3.69 3.83 -4.01
C ALA A 37 -3.52 3.19 -5.40
N TYR A 38 -3.39 4.03 -6.44
CA TYR A 38 -3.33 3.59 -7.84
C TYR A 38 -4.54 2.73 -8.26
N GLY A 39 -5.73 3.03 -7.72
CA GLY A 39 -6.97 2.29 -7.98
C GLY A 39 -7.13 0.99 -7.19
N HIS A 40 -6.24 0.70 -6.23
CA HIS A 40 -6.35 -0.48 -5.35
C HIS A 40 -7.25 -0.24 -4.13
N GLY A 41 -7.73 0.99 -3.94
CA GLY A 41 -8.49 1.42 -2.77
C GLY A 41 -7.57 2.03 -1.71
N LEU A 42 -7.72 3.33 -1.48
CA LEU A 42 -6.84 4.15 -0.64
C LEU A 42 -6.66 3.56 0.77
N VAL A 43 -7.78 3.39 1.49
CA VAL A 43 -7.75 3.05 2.91
C VAL A 43 -7.29 1.60 3.14
N PRO A 44 -7.84 0.58 2.44
CA PRO A 44 -7.38 -0.80 2.61
C PRO A 44 -5.90 -0.99 2.26
N ALA A 45 -5.44 -0.42 1.14
CA ALA A 45 -4.04 -0.52 0.72
C ALA A 45 -3.09 0.23 1.68
N ALA A 46 -3.46 1.43 2.15
CA ALA A 46 -2.66 2.18 3.11
C ALA A 46 -2.51 1.43 4.45
N ARG A 47 -3.58 0.78 4.93
CA ARG A 47 -3.53 -0.06 6.14
C ARG A 47 -2.64 -1.28 5.95
N ALA A 48 -2.75 -1.96 4.80
CA ALA A 48 -1.90 -3.10 4.47
C ALA A 48 -0.42 -2.70 4.39
N ALA A 49 -0.11 -1.59 3.73
CA ALA A 49 1.25 -1.04 3.68
C ALA A 49 1.77 -0.67 5.08
N ARG A 50 0.92 -0.08 5.94
CA ARG A 50 1.30 0.21 7.33
C ARG A 50 1.58 -1.06 8.13
N ALA A 51 0.78 -2.10 7.95
CA ALA A 51 1.00 -3.42 8.56
C ALA A 51 2.28 -4.10 8.04
N GLY A 52 2.68 -3.82 6.79
CA GLY A 52 3.95 -4.27 6.22
C GLY A 52 5.17 -3.46 6.67
N GLY A 53 5.00 -2.40 7.48
CA GLY A 53 6.13 -1.64 8.03
C GLY A 53 6.42 -0.30 7.35
N ALA A 54 5.56 0.20 6.45
CA ALA A 54 5.71 1.57 5.93
C ALA A 54 5.54 2.60 7.06
N ALA A 55 6.60 3.36 7.36
CA ALA A 55 6.60 4.40 8.39
C ALA A 55 5.85 5.67 7.96
N TRP A 56 5.72 5.90 6.65
CA TRP A 56 5.05 7.07 6.08
C TRP A 56 4.05 6.70 5.00
N LEU A 57 3.06 7.57 4.80
CA LEU A 57 2.13 7.52 3.68
C LEU A 57 2.28 8.81 2.87
N GLY A 58 2.38 8.71 1.55
CA GLY A 58 2.46 9.85 0.63
C GLY A 58 1.24 9.97 -0.27
N THR A 59 0.56 11.11 -0.25
CA THR A 59 -0.56 11.45 -1.17
C THR A 59 -0.16 12.57 -2.12
N ALA A 60 -0.96 12.78 -3.18
CA ALA A 60 -0.73 13.88 -4.13
C ALA A 60 -1.40 15.19 -3.71
N THR A 61 -2.50 15.12 -2.95
CA THR A 61 -3.33 16.26 -2.54
C THR A 61 -3.67 16.14 -1.05
N LEU A 62 -4.11 17.26 -0.47
CA LEU A 62 -4.72 17.34 0.86
C LEU A 62 -6.18 16.88 0.84
#